data_AF-A0A7X6YVF2-F1
#
_entry.id   AF-A0A7X6YVF2-F1
#
_cell.length_a   1.000
_cell.length_b   1.000
_cell.length_c   1.000
_cell.angle_alpha   90.00
_cell.angle_beta   90.00
_cell.angle_gamma   90.00
#
_symmetry.space_group_name_H-M   'P 1'
#
loop_
_entity.id
_entity.type
_entity.pdbx_description
1 polymer ?
#
loop_
_entity_poly.entity_id
_entity_poly.type
_entity_poly.pdbx_seq_one_letter_code
_entity_poly.pdbx_strand_id
1 'polypeptide(L)'
;MTASAIQPLLAAFDQLNNAYLEAEVDKALEHQTAITPHLLAILEAVADNPLRYALEGHNAHAYAAALLAHFQEPAAHRLRIRAFSIKEERLVDLWGDMTTETLPTLLYRTCAGSLTGIMDLISNREADQYVRCAAMEALSYAAAFDPERRDEVVAFLQGLFTGAEAAADSYFWGNLAATLCDLHPGDSMAVITQAYADKLVTPAFLEPAYVAAANEKTREASRADLISWVQARMPVDVHAYISWFAEFHQEDHDQSPTA
;
A
#
# COMPACT_ATOMS: atom_id res chain seq x y z
N MET A 1 -2.61 -30.30 -5.18
CA MET A 1 -2.23 -30.66 -3.81
C MET A 1 -3.42 -31.21 -3.05
N THR A 2 -3.22 -32.23 -2.21
CA THR A 2 -4.20 -32.61 -1.17
C THR A 2 -4.10 -31.64 0.00
N ALA A 3 -5.13 -31.55 0.86
CA ALA A 3 -5.07 -30.73 2.08
C ALA A 3 -3.83 -31.02 2.96
N SER A 4 -3.27 -32.23 2.86
CA SER A 4 -2.04 -32.65 3.55
C SER A 4 -0.76 -31.94 3.08
N ALA A 5 -0.74 -31.33 1.89
CA ALA A 5 0.44 -30.68 1.32
C ALA A 5 0.46 -29.15 1.51
N ILE A 6 -0.66 -28.56 1.96
CA ILE A 6 -0.74 -27.12 2.28
C ILE A 6 -0.05 -26.80 3.60
N GLN A 7 -0.19 -27.66 4.61
CA GLN A 7 0.36 -27.38 5.94
C GLN A 7 1.89 -27.21 5.95
N PRO A 8 2.69 -28.07 5.28
CA PRO A 8 4.13 -27.87 5.19
C PRO A 8 4.51 -26.59 4.45
N LEU A 9 3.72 -26.18 3.45
CA LEU A 9 3.94 -24.94 2.70
C LEU A 9 3.71 -23.71 3.58
N LEU A 10 2.61 -23.68 4.35
CA LEU A 10 2.34 -22.60 5.29
C LEU A 10 3.41 -22.52 6.39
N ALA A 11 3.88 -23.67 6.87
CA ALA A 11 4.98 -23.72 7.85
C ALA A 11 6.30 -23.21 7.28
N ALA A 12 6.54 -23.38 5.98
CA ALA A 12 7.72 -22.82 5.31
C ALA A 12 7.63 -21.28 5.23
N PHE A 13 6.48 -20.74 4.82
CA PHE A 13 6.25 -19.28 4.79
C PHE A 13 6.33 -18.63 6.17
N ASP A 14 6.07 -19.37 7.24
CA ASP A 14 6.08 -18.83 8.60
C ASP A 14 7.48 -18.71 9.21
N GLN A 15 8.48 -19.36 8.62
CA GLN A 15 9.85 -19.29 9.10
C GLN A 15 10.46 -17.93 8.73
N LEU A 16 11.12 -17.29 9.70
CA LEU A 16 12.03 -16.17 9.40
C LEU A 16 13.20 -16.71 8.59
N ASN A 17 13.23 -16.38 7.31
CA ASN A 17 14.27 -16.76 6.38
C ASN A 17 14.72 -15.53 5.60
N ASN A 18 16.02 -15.33 5.50
CA ASN A 18 16.61 -14.24 4.73
C ASN A 18 16.68 -14.57 3.23
N ALA A 19 16.24 -15.77 2.83
CA ALA A 19 16.18 -16.20 1.45
C ALA A 19 14.73 -16.31 0.95
N TYR A 20 14.50 -15.76 -0.25
CA TYR A 20 13.23 -15.86 -0.96
C TYR A 20 12.86 -17.33 -1.27
N LEU A 21 11.66 -17.74 -0.89
CA LEU A 21 11.13 -19.11 -1.07
C LEU A 21 10.46 -19.30 -2.44
N GLU A 22 11.24 -19.22 -3.52
CA GLU A 22 10.75 -19.27 -4.90
C GLU A 22 9.89 -20.53 -5.19
N ALA A 23 10.39 -21.71 -4.85
CA ALA A 23 9.70 -22.98 -5.12
C ALA A 23 8.41 -23.15 -4.30
N GLU A 24 8.32 -22.53 -3.12
CA GLU A 24 7.13 -22.52 -2.29
C GLU A 24 6.07 -21.56 -2.86
N VAL A 25 6.51 -20.40 -3.36
CA VAL A 25 5.63 -19.48 -4.09
C VAL A 25 5.06 -20.16 -5.34
N ASP A 26 5.87 -20.84 -6.15
CA ASP A 26 5.39 -21.62 -7.31
C ASP A 26 4.30 -22.62 -6.92
N LYS A 27 4.53 -23.41 -5.87
CA LYS A 27 3.53 -24.36 -5.36
C LYS A 27 2.25 -23.66 -4.90
N ALA A 28 2.35 -22.47 -4.31
CA ALA A 28 1.19 -21.69 -3.91
C ALA A 28 0.38 -21.22 -5.13
N LEU A 29 1.05 -20.78 -6.20
CA LEU A 29 0.41 -20.40 -7.47
C LEU A 29 -0.29 -21.59 -8.13
N GLU A 30 0.38 -22.74 -8.23
CA GLU A 30 -0.19 -23.99 -8.78
C GLU A 30 -1.43 -24.48 -8.03
N HIS A 31 -1.59 -24.04 -6.78
CA HIS A 31 -2.63 -24.51 -5.88
C HIS A 31 -3.45 -23.38 -5.24
N GLN A 32 -3.62 -22.28 -5.97
CA GLN A 32 -4.38 -21.08 -5.57
C GLN A 32 -5.68 -21.41 -4.83
N THR A 33 -6.61 -22.16 -5.46
CA THR A 33 -7.92 -22.47 -4.84
C THR A 33 -7.79 -23.15 -3.47
N ALA A 34 -6.80 -24.03 -3.32
CA ALA A 34 -6.60 -24.79 -2.09
C ALA A 34 -5.93 -23.95 -0.99
N ILE A 35 -5.01 -23.05 -1.34
CA ILE A 35 -4.24 -22.26 -0.36
C ILE A 35 -4.97 -20.98 0.08
N THR A 36 -5.76 -20.35 -0.80
CA THR A 36 -6.50 -19.10 -0.52
C THR A 36 -7.21 -19.06 0.84
N PRO A 37 -8.04 -20.05 1.24
CA PRO A 37 -8.74 -19.99 2.53
C PRO A 37 -7.77 -19.99 3.72
N HIS A 38 -6.60 -20.61 3.60
CA HIS A 38 -5.59 -20.60 4.66
C HIS A 38 -4.85 -19.26 4.74
N LEU A 39 -4.56 -18.63 3.59
CA LEU A 39 -3.97 -17.28 3.57
C LEU A 39 -4.92 -16.24 4.16
N LEU A 40 -6.23 -16.35 3.86
CA LEU A 40 -7.26 -15.50 4.46
C LEU A 40 -7.30 -15.69 5.99
N ALA A 41 -7.22 -16.93 6.47
CA ALA A 41 -7.19 -17.23 7.90
C ALA A 41 -5.94 -16.64 8.59
N ILE A 42 -4.78 -16.61 7.92
CA ILE A 42 -3.58 -15.94 8.44
C ILE A 42 -3.83 -14.44 8.59
N LEU A 43 -4.35 -13.75 7.56
CA LEU A 43 -4.65 -12.32 7.65
C LEU A 43 -5.71 -12.02 8.73
N GLU A 44 -6.72 -12.87 8.88
CA GLU A 44 -7.72 -12.73 9.94
C GLU A 44 -7.09 -12.89 11.33
N ALA A 45 -6.26 -13.91 11.54
CA ALA A 45 -5.57 -14.12 12.81
C ALA A 45 -4.63 -12.95 13.18
N VAL A 46 -3.94 -12.38 12.18
CA VAL A 46 -3.10 -11.20 12.35
C VAL A 46 -3.95 -9.98 12.73
N ALA A 47 -5.09 -9.78 12.06
CA ALA A 47 -6.02 -8.69 12.40
C ALA A 47 -6.63 -8.83 13.80
N ASP A 48 -6.88 -10.06 14.25
CA ASP A 48 -7.45 -10.34 15.56
C ASP A 48 -6.43 -10.27 16.70
N ASN A 49 -5.16 -10.59 16.43
CA ASN A 49 -4.11 -10.64 17.44
C ASN A 49 -2.74 -10.15 16.93
N PRO A 50 -2.61 -8.87 16.55
CA PRO A 50 -1.40 -8.36 15.91
C PRO A 50 -0.17 -8.43 16.83
N LEU A 51 -0.35 -8.29 18.14
CA LEU A 51 0.74 -8.39 19.12
C LEU A 51 1.44 -9.75 19.10
N ARG A 52 0.66 -10.82 18.90
CA ARG A 52 1.23 -12.16 18.84
C ARG A 52 2.18 -12.29 17.66
N TYR A 53 1.74 -11.87 16.48
CA TYR A 53 2.51 -11.99 15.24
C TYR A 53 3.68 -10.99 15.17
N ALA A 54 3.59 -9.85 15.84
CA ALA A 54 4.68 -8.89 15.92
C ALA A 54 5.83 -9.36 16.85
N LEU A 55 5.53 -10.20 17.86
CA LEU A 55 6.49 -10.60 18.90
C LEU A 55 7.01 -12.03 18.72
N GLU A 56 6.17 -12.92 18.21
CA GLU A 56 6.54 -14.27 17.83
C GLU A 56 7.03 -14.18 16.38
N GLY A 57 8.31 -14.53 16.13
CA GLY A 57 8.97 -14.39 14.83
C GLY A 57 8.33 -15.23 13.71
N HIS A 58 7.17 -14.80 13.27
CA HIS A 58 6.32 -15.35 12.22
C HIS A 58 6.48 -14.51 10.96
N ASN A 59 6.45 -15.14 9.79
CA ASN A 59 6.53 -14.42 8.51
C ASN A 59 5.39 -14.74 7.53
N ALA A 60 4.49 -15.65 7.89
CA ALA A 60 3.47 -16.12 6.94
C ALA A 60 2.51 -15.00 6.50
N HIS A 61 2.38 -13.93 7.29
CA HIS A 61 1.52 -12.79 6.99
C HIS A 61 1.99 -11.97 5.79
N ALA A 62 3.31 -11.81 5.60
CA ALA A 62 3.87 -11.10 4.45
C ALA A 62 3.54 -11.84 3.13
N TYR A 63 3.78 -13.16 3.10
CA TYR A 63 3.41 -14.02 1.98
C TYR A 63 1.89 -14.04 1.74
N ALA A 64 1.09 -14.21 2.80
CA ALA A 64 -0.36 -14.20 2.68
C ALA A 64 -0.88 -12.88 2.09
N ALA A 65 -0.36 -11.75 2.57
CA ALA A 65 -0.72 -10.43 2.06
C ALA A 65 -0.38 -10.29 0.57
N ALA A 66 0.84 -10.65 0.16
CA ALA A 66 1.28 -10.53 -1.23
C ALA A 66 0.53 -11.47 -2.18
N LEU A 67 0.42 -12.75 -1.84
CA LEU A 67 -0.25 -13.77 -2.66
C LEU A 67 -1.73 -13.47 -2.85
N LEU A 68 -2.45 -13.09 -1.78
CA LEU A 68 -3.87 -12.73 -1.90
C LEU A 68 -4.10 -11.50 -2.80
N ALA A 69 -3.17 -10.55 -2.82
CA ALA A 69 -3.22 -9.44 -3.76
C ALA A 69 -2.88 -9.89 -5.19
N HIS A 70 -1.89 -10.77 -5.38
CA HIS A 70 -1.61 -11.36 -6.69
C HIS A 70 -2.82 -12.12 -7.25
N PHE A 71 -3.51 -12.89 -6.41
CA PHE A 71 -4.75 -13.59 -6.73
C PHE A 71 -5.95 -12.66 -6.94
N GLN A 72 -5.81 -11.37 -6.63
CA GLN A 72 -6.88 -10.37 -6.64
C GLN A 72 -8.10 -10.81 -5.81
N GLU A 73 -7.87 -11.45 -4.67
CA GLU A 73 -8.91 -12.06 -3.82
C GLU A 73 -9.70 -10.97 -3.06
N PRO A 74 -10.97 -10.70 -3.40
CA PRO A 74 -11.74 -9.61 -2.78
C PRO A 74 -12.02 -9.86 -1.30
N ALA A 75 -12.13 -11.12 -0.86
CA ALA A 75 -12.34 -11.46 0.55
C ALA A 75 -11.19 -10.97 1.45
N ALA A 76 -9.99 -10.76 0.89
CA ALA A 76 -8.84 -10.25 1.62
C ALA A 76 -8.92 -8.74 1.90
N HIS A 77 -9.73 -7.97 1.16
CA HIS A 77 -9.69 -6.50 1.22
C HIS A 77 -9.99 -5.96 2.61
N ARG A 78 -11.11 -6.38 3.19
CA ARG A 78 -11.51 -5.95 4.55
C ARG A 78 -10.57 -6.50 5.62
N LEU A 79 -10.11 -7.74 5.48
CA LEU A 79 -9.16 -8.34 6.42
C LEU A 79 -7.85 -7.55 6.44
N ARG A 80 -7.35 -7.16 5.27
CA ARG A 80 -6.13 -6.35 5.15
C ARG A 80 -6.29 -4.97 5.76
N ILE A 81 -7.39 -4.26 5.46
CA ILE A 81 -7.65 -2.95 6.08
C ILE A 81 -7.59 -3.08 7.61
N ARG A 82 -8.21 -4.11 8.18
CA ARG A 82 -8.14 -4.38 9.64
C ARG A 82 -6.71 -4.69 10.10
N ALA A 83 -5.99 -5.53 9.37
CA ALA A 83 -4.65 -5.99 9.76
C ALA A 83 -3.59 -4.87 9.72
N PHE A 84 -3.75 -3.86 8.85
CA PHE A 84 -2.91 -2.67 8.80
C PHE A 84 -3.44 -1.53 9.69
N SER A 85 -4.71 -1.53 10.09
CA SER A 85 -5.29 -0.53 11.00
C SER A 85 -5.03 -0.88 12.48
N ILE A 86 -3.78 -1.19 12.80
CA ILE A 86 -3.30 -1.48 14.16
C ILE A 86 -2.54 -0.27 14.71
N LYS A 87 -2.21 -0.29 16.01
CA LYS A 87 -1.45 0.79 16.63
C LYS A 87 -0.06 0.93 16.00
N GLU A 88 0.38 2.18 15.82
CA GLU A 88 1.63 2.55 15.16
C GLU A 88 2.85 1.77 15.67
N GLU A 89 2.99 1.60 17.00
CA GLU A 89 4.16 0.91 17.57
C GLU A 89 4.25 -0.56 17.15
N ARG A 90 3.15 -1.15 16.68
CA ARG A 90 3.07 -2.55 16.22
C ARG A 90 3.00 -2.68 14.72
N LEU A 91 2.67 -1.60 14.03
CA LEU A 91 2.63 -1.55 12.58
C LEU A 91 4.03 -1.75 11.99
N VAL A 92 5.02 -1.04 12.53
CA VAL A 92 6.42 -1.18 12.10
C VAL A 92 6.96 -2.58 12.39
N ASP A 93 6.76 -3.09 13.61
CA ASP A 93 7.21 -4.44 14.00
C ASP A 93 6.63 -5.53 13.10
N LEU A 94 5.36 -5.40 12.70
CA LEU A 94 4.63 -6.45 11.99
C LEU A 94 4.76 -6.34 10.47
N TRP A 95 4.61 -5.13 9.94
CA TRP A 95 4.48 -4.88 8.50
C TRP A 95 5.70 -4.14 7.93
N GLY A 96 6.47 -3.43 8.76
CA GLY A 96 7.63 -2.66 8.34
C GLY A 96 7.36 -1.82 7.09
N ASP A 97 8.29 -1.90 6.14
CA ASP A 97 8.24 -1.17 4.87
C ASP A 97 7.06 -1.59 3.98
N MET A 98 6.43 -2.77 4.19
CA MET A 98 5.23 -3.13 3.44
C MET A 98 4.10 -2.10 3.61
N THR A 99 4.10 -1.37 4.72
CA THR A 99 3.12 -0.31 5.02
C THR A 99 3.12 0.78 3.95
N THR A 100 4.29 1.27 3.57
CA THR A 100 4.44 2.36 2.59
C THR A 100 4.72 1.82 1.19
N GLU A 101 5.44 0.71 1.09
CA GLU A 101 5.93 0.20 -0.19
C GLU A 101 4.94 -0.71 -0.91
N THR A 102 4.22 -1.53 -0.14
CA THR A 102 3.45 -2.65 -0.67
C THR A 102 1.95 -2.39 -0.55
N LEU A 103 1.49 -1.80 0.56
CA LEU A 103 0.08 -1.62 0.89
C LEU A 103 -0.77 -0.93 -0.20
N PRO A 104 -0.29 0.13 -0.90
CA PRO A 104 -1.09 0.75 -1.97
C PRO A 104 -1.55 -0.27 -3.02
N THR A 105 -0.62 -1.12 -3.46
CA THR A 105 -0.83 -2.22 -4.40
C THR A 105 -1.82 -3.24 -3.86
N LEU A 106 -1.65 -3.61 -2.59
CA LEU A 106 -2.49 -4.61 -1.95
C LEU A 106 -3.94 -4.15 -1.84
N LEU A 107 -4.15 -2.88 -1.46
CA LEU A 107 -5.48 -2.27 -1.38
C LEU A 107 -6.13 -2.24 -2.77
N TYR A 108 -5.42 -1.72 -3.76
CA TYR A 108 -5.94 -1.62 -5.14
C TYR A 108 -6.27 -3.00 -5.74
N ARG A 109 -5.38 -4.00 -5.64
CA ARG A 109 -5.61 -5.32 -6.26
C ARG A 109 -6.74 -6.12 -5.61
N THR A 110 -7.18 -5.79 -4.40
CA THR A 110 -8.22 -6.54 -3.69
C THR A 110 -9.55 -5.79 -3.56
N CYS A 111 -9.62 -4.53 -4.00
CA CYS A 111 -10.84 -3.73 -3.83
C CYS A 111 -12.00 -4.15 -4.75
N ALA A 112 -11.74 -5.00 -5.74
CA ALA A 112 -12.73 -5.47 -6.72
C ALA A 112 -13.54 -4.33 -7.38
N GLY A 113 -12.89 -3.19 -7.61
CA GLY A 113 -13.49 -1.99 -8.19
C GLY A 113 -14.31 -1.12 -7.22
N SER A 114 -14.43 -1.50 -5.94
CA SER A 114 -15.07 -0.69 -4.90
C SER A 114 -14.05 0.17 -4.16
N LEU A 115 -14.16 1.50 -4.28
CA LEU A 115 -13.26 2.44 -3.60
C LEU A 115 -13.67 2.75 -2.15
N THR A 116 -14.86 2.32 -1.72
CA THR A 116 -15.43 2.68 -0.42
C THR A 116 -14.51 2.32 0.74
N GLY A 117 -13.98 1.09 0.78
CA GLY A 117 -13.09 0.67 1.86
C GLY A 117 -11.79 1.47 1.92
N ILE A 118 -11.28 1.91 0.77
CA ILE A 118 -10.06 2.73 0.68
C ILE A 118 -10.37 4.17 1.15
N MET A 119 -11.48 4.76 0.70
CA MET A 119 -11.92 6.09 1.13
C MET A 119 -12.23 6.15 2.64
N ASP A 120 -12.87 5.11 3.18
CA ASP A 120 -13.13 4.98 4.61
C ASP A 120 -11.82 4.91 5.42
N LEU A 121 -10.81 4.19 4.91
CA LEU A 121 -9.50 4.09 5.55
C LEU A 121 -8.78 5.45 5.57
N ILE A 122 -8.80 6.21 4.47
CA ILE A 122 -8.21 7.56 4.41
C ILE A 122 -8.87 8.50 5.43
N SER A 123 -10.18 8.37 5.58
CA SER A 123 -11.00 9.20 6.49
C SER A 123 -10.88 8.79 7.96
N ASN A 124 -10.36 7.60 8.24
CA ASN A 124 -10.20 7.10 9.60
C ASN A 124 -9.00 7.77 10.29
N ARG A 125 -9.28 8.78 11.12
CA ARG A 125 -8.27 9.54 11.87
C ARG A 125 -7.54 8.73 12.94
N GLU A 126 -8.10 7.58 13.34
CA GLU A 126 -7.46 6.66 14.29
C GLU A 126 -6.48 5.69 13.61
N ALA A 127 -6.53 5.58 12.27
CA ALA A 127 -5.54 4.82 11.53
C ALA A 127 -4.22 5.59 11.45
N ASP A 128 -3.12 4.84 11.44
CA ASP A 128 -1.79 5.39 11.26
C ASP A 128 -1.68 6.24 9.98
N GLN A 129 -0.93 7.34 10.03
CA GLN A 129 -0.84 8.28 8.91
C GLN A 129 -0.24 7.64 7.65
N TYR A 130 0.72 6.72 7.77
CA TYR A 130 1.34 6.05 6.63
C TYR A 130 0.38 5.07 5.95
N VAL A 131 -0.45 4.38 6.74
CA VAL A 131 -1.54 3.54 6.23
C VAL A 131 -2.54 4.38 5.44
N ARG A 132 -2.88 5.57 5.94
CA ARG A 132 -3.78 6.51 5.26
C ARG A 132 -3.15 7.06 3.98
N CYS A 133 -1.86 7.41 4.00
CA CYS A 133 -1.11 7.82 2.81
C CYS A 133 -1.09 6.73 1.73
N ALA A 134 -0.82 5.48 2.12
CA ALA A 134 -0.84 4.34 1.21
C ALA A 134 -2.23 4.11 0.59
N ALA A 135 -3.30 4.39 1.34
CA ALA A 135 -4.66 4.34 0.82
C ALA A 135 -4.93 5.46 -0.21
N MET A 136 -4.36 6.67 -0.04
CA MET A 136 -4.44 7.72 -1.07
C MET A 136 -3.77 7.30 -2.37
N GLU A 137 -2.58 6.70 -2.29
CA GLU A 137 -1.88 6.13 -3.45
C GLU A 137 -2.72 5.04 -4.12
N ALA A 138 -3.36 4.15 -3.35
CA ALA A 138 -4.25 3.13 -3.92
C ALA A 138 -5.43 3.75 -4.72
N LEU A 139 -5.97 4.89 -4.29
CA LEU A 139 -6.98 5.61 -5.07
C LEU A 139 -6.40 6.21 -6.36
N SER A 140 -5.17 6.73 -6.33
CA SER A 140 -4.54 7.24 -7.55
C SER A 140 -4.32 6.13 -8.57
N TYR A 141 -4.03 4.89 -8.11
CA TYR A 141 -3.90 3.74 -9.00
C TYR A 141 -5.22 3.41 -9.66
N ALA A 142 -6.32 3.40 -8.88
CA ALA A 142 -7.65 3.17 -9.42
C ALA A 142 -8.01 4.20 -10.49
N ALA A 143 -7.77 5.49 -10.25
CA ALA A 143 -8.00 6.56 -11.23
C ALA A 143 -7.06 6.47 -12.45
N ALA A 144 -5.84 5.98 -12.27
CA ALA A 144 -4.90 5.77 -13.36
C ALA A 144 -5.36 4.64 -14.28
N PHE A 145 -5.75 3.48 -13.75
CA PHE A 145 -6.17 2.34 -14.56
C PHE A 145 -7.62 2.42 -15.05
N ASP A 146 -8.48 3.16 -14.35
CA ASP A 146 -9.87 3.45 -14.72
C ASP A 146 -10.11 4.98 -14.81
N PRO A 147 -9.92 5.59 -16.00
CA PRO A 147 -10.09 7.03 -16.19
C PRO A 147 -11.47 7.56 -15.82
N GLU A 148 -12.52 6.73 -15.84
CA GLU A 148 -13.88 7.15 -15.50
C GLU A 148 -14.00 7.48 -14.00
N ARG A 149 -13.11 6.94 -13.17
CA ARG A 149 -13.06 7.19 -11.72
C ARG A 149 -12.29 8.43 -11.33
N ARG A 150 -11.54 9.03 -12.26
CA ARG A 150 -10.60 10.12 -11.93
C ARG A 150 -11.29 11.27 -11.22
N ASP A 151 -12.41 11.74 -11.76
CA ASP A 151 -13.07 12.93 -11.21
C ASP A 151 -13.70 12.65 -9.82
N GLU A 152 -14.21 11.43 -9.60
CA GLU A 152 -14.66 10.95 -8.28
C GLU A 152 -13.51 10.96 -7.26
N VAL A 153 -12.35 10.40 -7.63
CA VAL A 153 -11.16 10.34 -6.78
C VAL A 153 -10.61 11.73 -6.48
N VAL A 154 -10.44 12.57 -7.50
CA VAL A 154 -9.91 13.93 -7.32
C VAL A 154 -10.84 14.76 -6.43
N ALA A 155 -12.16 14.68 -6.65
CA ALA A 155 -13.13 15.40 -5.81
C ALA A 155 -13.08 14.95 -4.34
N PHE A 156 -12.95 13.64 -4.09
CA PHE A 156 -12.78 13.10 -2.75
C PHE A 156 -11.51 13.64 -2.09
N LEU A 157 -10.37 13.57 -2.78
CA LEU A 157 -9.07 14.03 -2.25
C LEU A 157 -9.04 15.55 -2.01
N GLN A 158 -9.62 16.35 -2.91
CA GLN A 158 -9.77 17.79 -2.70
C GLN A 158 -10.60 18.11 -1.45
N GLY A 159 -11.65 17.32 -1.19
CA GLY A 159 -12.52 17.47 -0.04
C GLY A 159 -11.84 17.23 1.31
N LEU A 160 -10.64 16.63 1.34
CA LEU A 160 -9.88 16.34 2.55
C LEU A 160 -8.99 17.49 3.03
N PHE A 161 -8.99 18.66 2.36
CA PHE A 161 -8.22 19.83 2.79
C PHE A 161 -9.03 20.78 3.69
N THR A 162 -9.76 20.26 4.69
CA THR A 162 -10.47 21.14 5.64
C THR A 162 -9.59 21.59 6.81
N GLY A 163 -8.45 20.93 7.02
CA GLY A 163 -7.53 21.17 8.13
C GLY A 163 -7.90 20.39 9.40
N ALA A 164 -8.94 19.55 9.35
CA ALA A 164 -9.43 18.76 10.48
C ALA A 164 -9.07 17.26 10.38
N GLU A 165 -8.55 16.83 9.23
CA GLU A 165 -8.31 15.44 8.85
C GLU A 165 -7.06 14.85 9.52
N ALA A 166 -6.09 15.67 9.91
CA ALA A 166 -4.86 15.27 10.57
C ALA A 166 -4.27 16.41 11.41
N ALA A 167 -3.26 16.11 12.23
CA ALA A 167 -2.46 17.14 12.89
C ALA A 167 -1.75 18.01 11.83
N ALA A 168 -1.49 19.29 12.13
CA ALA A 168 -0.93 20.23 11.17
C ALA A 168 0.48 19.84 10.66
N ASP A 169 1.23 19.11 11.47
CA ASP A 169 2.58 18.61 11.17
C ASP A 169 2.59 17.17 10.61
N SER A 170 1.42 16.57 10.35
CA SER A 170 1.32 15.24 9.78
C SER A 170 1.76 15.18 8.32
N TYR A 171 2.39 14.06 7.93
CA TYR A 171 2.73 13.76 6.55
C TYR A 171 1.51 13.58 5.63
N PHE A 172 0.32 13.42 6.21
CA PHE A 172 -0.96 13.29 5.52
C PHE A 172 -1.17 14.41 4.47
N TRP A 173 -0.91 15.66 4.84
CA TRP A 173 -1.17 16.81 3.96
C TRP A 173 -0.26 16.86 2.74
N GLY A 174 1.04 16.62 2.97
CA GLY A 174 2.02 16.57 1.91
C GLY A 174 1.73 15.42 0.94
N ASN A 175 1.39 14.25 1.48
CA ASN A 175 1.02 13.09 0.66
C ASN A 175 -0.24 13.35 -0.15
N LEU A 176 -1.27 13.95 0.46
CA LEU A 176 -2.50 14.31 -0.23
C LEU A 176 -2.25 15.27 -1.41
N ALA A 177 -1.40 16.27 -1.22
CA ALA A 177 -1.00 17.19 -2.28
C ALA A 177 -0.17 16.49 -3.38
N ALA A 178 0.75 15.60 -3.00
CA ALA A 178 1.55 14.81 -3.94
C ALA A 178 0.66 13.88 -4.79
N THR A 179 -0.29 13.17 -4.17
CA THR A 179 -1.24 12.30 -4.89
C THR A 179 -2.08 13.08 -5.90
N LEU A 180 -2.50 14.31 -5.58
CA LEU A 180 -3.18 15.18 -6.54
C LEU A 180 -2.26 15.63 -7.69
N CYS A 181 -0.96 15.79 -7.43
CA CYS A 181 0.01 16.07 -8.47
C CYS A 181 0.18 14.87 -9.42
N ASP A 182 0.22 13.64 -8.90
CA ASP A 182 0.28 12.40 -9.70
C ASP A 182 -0.93 12.27 -10.63
N LEU A 183 -2.11 12.71 -10.16
CA LEU A 183 -3.36 12.71 -10.93
C LEU A 183 -3.53 13.92 -11.85
N HIS A 184 -2.47 14.73 -12.04
CA HIS A 184 -2.48 16.07 -12.61
C HIS A 184 -3.27 17.07 -11.74
N PRO A 185 -2.60 18.07 -11.11
CA PRO A 185 -3.22 18.89 -10.08
C PRO A 185 -4.36 19.76 -10.62
N GLY A 186 -4.17 20.48 -11.75
CA GLY A 186 -5.24 21.19 -12.45
C GLY A 186 -6.11 22.06 -11.55
N ASP A 187 -7.40 21.75 -11.46
CA ASP A 187 -8.35 22.48 -10.60
C ASP A 187 -8.00 22.39 -9.09
N SER A 188 -7.19 21.41 -8.70
CA SER A 188 -6.67 21.26 -7.34
C SER A 188 -5.57 22.26 -6.98
N MET A 189 -5.04 23.02 -7.95
CA MET A 189 -3.99 24.02 -7.69
C MET A 189 -4.43 25.06 -6.65
N ALA A 190 -5.72 25.44 -6.65
CA ALA A 190 -6.24 26.38 -5.69
C ALA A 190 -6.15 25.85 -4.25
N VAL A 191 -6.56 24.60 -4.03
CA VAL A 191 -6.55 23.98 -2.69
C VAL A 191 -5.12 23.65 -2.23
N ILE A 192 -4.24 23.22 -3.13
CA ILE A 192 -2.83 22.98 -2.82
C ILE A 192 -2.13 24.29 -2.43
N THR A 193 -2.38 25.39 -3.16
CA THR A 193 -1.82 26.71 -2.84
C THR A 193 -2.29 27.19 -1.48
N GLN A 194 -3.57 27.01 -1.17
CA GLN A 194 -4.14 27.35 0.13
C GLN A 194 -3.51 26.51 1.25
N ALA A 195 -3.28 25.22 1.03
CA ALA A 195 -2.63 24.34 2.01
C ALA A 195 -1.19 24.77 2.34
N TYR A 196 -0.43 25.31 1.39
CA TYR A 196 0.87 25.96 1.67
C TYR A 196 0.71 27.23 2.50
N ALA A 197 -0.27 28.08 2.18
CA ALA A 197 -0.52 29.31 2.93
C ALA A 197 -0.91 29.02 4.40
N ASP A 198 -1.69 27.97 4.61
CA ASP A 198 -2.13 27.49 5.92
C ASP A 198 -1.05 26.66 6.65
N LYS A 199 0.11 26.44 6.00
CA LYS A 199 1.25 25.66 6.51
C LYS A 199 0.93 24.19 6.79
N LEU A 200 -0.11 23.66 6.15
CA LEU A 200 -0.42 22.23 6.18
C LEU A 200 0.58 21.45 5.31
N VAL A 201 0.97 21.99 4.16
CA VAL A 201 2.02 21.42 3.30
C VAL A 201 3.31 22.21 3.48
N THR A 202 4.41 21.52 3.76
CA THR A 202 5.73 22.15 3.88
C THR A 202 6.53 22.02 2.59
N PRO A 203 7.27 23.06 2.16
CA PRO A 203 8.16 22.98 1.00
C PRO A 203 9.27 21.93 1.10
N ALA A 204 9.61 21.49 2.32
CA ALA A 204 10.58 20.44 2.56
C ALA A 204 10.03 19.04 2.24
N PHE A 205 8.71 18.85 2.33
CA PHE A 205 8.06 17.59 1.96
C PHE A 205 7.72 17.57 0.47
N LEU A 206 7.10 18.64 -0.03
CA LEU A 206 6.70 18.76 -1.43
C LEU A 206 7.21 20.10 -1.96
N GLU A 207 8.12 20.07 -2.92
CA GLU A 207 8.69 21.29 -3.46
C GLU A 207 7.66 22.03 -4.33
N PRO A 208 7.48 23.36 -4.18
CA PRO A 208 6.58 24.13 -5.04
C PRO A 208 6.90 24.03 -6.54
N ALA A 209 8.18 23.87 -6.88
CA ALA A 209 8.63 23.67 -8.26
C ALA A 209 8.13 22.33 -8.84
N TYR A 210 8.05 21.28 -8.02
CA TYR A 210 7.48 20.00 -8.43
C TYR A 210 5.98 20.15 -8.74
N VAL A 211 5.23 20.85 -7.87
CA VAL A 211 3.79 21.11 -8.09
C VAL A 211 3.55 21.88 -9.39
N ALA A 212 4.35 22.92 -9.64
CA ALA A 212 4.27 23.70 -10.87
C ALA A 212 4.55 22.82 -12.11
N ALA A 213 5.62 22.02 -12.08
CA ALA A 213 5.96 21.11 -13.17
C ALA A 213 4.88 20.04 -13.40
N ALA A 214 4.27 19.50 -12.34
CA ALA A 214 3.15 18.56 -12.46
C ALA A 214 1.93 19.21 -13.13
N ASN A 215 1.67 20.49 -12.86
CA ASN A 215 0.56 21.23 -13.47
C ASN A 215 0.80 21.63 -14.95
N GLU A 216 2.05 21.65 -15.40
CA GLU A 216 2.40 21.92 -16.80
C GLU A 216 2.22 20.69 -17.71
N LYS A 217 2.23 19.48 -17.13
CA LYS A 217 1.96 18.24 -17.86
C LYS A 217 0.52 18.22 -18.38
N THR A 218 0.26 17.43 -19.41
CA THR A 218 -1.14 17.08 -19.74
C THR A 218 -1.65 16.01 -18.76
N ARG A 219 -2.98 15.87 -18.67
CA ARG A 219 -3.60 14.80 -17.88
C ARG A 219 -3.17 13.41 -18.38
N GLU A 220 -3.07 13.24 -19.70
CA GLU A 220 -2.65 12.00 -20.34
C GLU A 220 -1.20 11.66 -20.01
N ALA A 221 -0.30 12.64 -20.00
CA ALA A 221 1.10 12.45 -19.64
C ALA A 221 1.25 12.05 -18.16
N SER A 222 0.55 12.76 -17.26
CA SER A 222 0.58 12.44 -15.82
C SER A 222 0.05 11.04 -15.54
N ARG A 223 -1.05 10.65 -16.23
CA ARG A 223 -1.57 9.29 -16.18
C ARG A 223 -0.58 8.25 -16.70
N ALA A 224 0.10 8.52 -17.81
CA ALA A 224 1.07 7.60 -18.39
C ALA A 224 2.27 7.38 -17.45
N ASP A 225 2.78 8.46 -16.86
CA ASP A 225 3.86 8.40 -15.86
C ASP A 225 3.43 7.57 -14.64
N LEU A 226 2.23 7.82 -14.11
CA LEU A 226 1.68 7.08 -12.97
C LEU A 226 1.49 5.60 -13.31
N ILE A 227 0.92 5.25 -14.47
CA ILE A 227 0.78 3.84 -14.90
C ILE A 227 2.15 3.18 -14.99
N SER A 228 3.14 3.84 -15.57
CA SER A 228 4.50 3.30 -15.69
C SER A 228 5.12 3.04 -14.33
N TRP A 229 4.97 3.99 -13.40
CA TRP A 229 5.48 3.85 -12.04
C TRP A 229 4.77 2.73 -11.28
N VAL A 230 3.43 2.65 -11.37
CA VAL A 230 2.65 1.59 -10.73
C VAL A 230 3.00 0.22 -11.31
N GLN A 231 3.16 0.09 -12.63
CA GLN A 231 3.55 -1.18 -13.26
C GLN A 231 4.95 -1.65 -12.83
N ALA A 232 5.88 -0.72 -12.61
CA ALA A 232 7.21 -1.05 -12.09
C ALA A 232 7.14 -1.57 -10.63
N ARG A 233 6.26 -0.99 -9.82
CA ARG A 233 6.05 -1.37 -8.40
C ARG A 233 5.10 -2.56 -8.22
N MET A 234 4.26 -2.83 -9.20
CA MET A 234 3.26 -3.90 -9.23
C MET A 234 3.52 -4.87 -10.40
N PRO A 235 4.68 -5.55 -10.45
CA PRO A 235 4.95 -6.47 -11.53
C PRO A 235 3.85 -7.54 -11.59
N VAL A 236 3.56 -7.98 -12.82
CA VAL A 236 2.64 -9.11 -13.07
C VAL A 236 3.27 -10.38 -12.51
N ASP A 237 4.59 -10.49 -12.62
CA ASP A 237 5.37 -11.53 -12.01
C ASP A 237 5.41 -11.36 -10.48
N VAL A 238 4.84 -12.32 -9.77
CA VAL A 238 4.83 -12.34 -8.30
C VAL A 238 6.22 -12.55 -7.72
N HIS A 239 7.12 -13.21 -8.44
CA HIS A 239 8.49 -13.44 -7.98
C HIS A 239 9.26 -12.13 -8.00
N ALA A 240 9.14 -11.33 -9.07
CA ALA A 240 9.68 -9.97 -9.11
C ALA A 240 9.13 -9.06 -8.00
N TYR A 241 7.92 -9.33 -7.50
CA TYR A 241 7.32 -8.57 -6.40
C TYR A 241 7.85 -9.01 -5.02
N ILE A 242 7.70 -10.29 -4.69
CA ILE A 242 8.02 -10.79 -3.34
C ILE A 242 9.52 -10.82 -3.11
N SER A 243 10.31 -11.16 -4.14
CA SER A 243 11.77 -11.18 -4.00
C SER A 243 12.37 -9.82 -3.69
N TRP A 244 11.65 -8.71 -3.91
CA TRP A 244 12.13 -7.35 -3.60
C TRP A 244 11.94 -6.97 -2.12
N PHE A 245 11.23 -7.77 -1.32
CA PHE A 245 10.98 -7.43 0.08
C PHE A 245 12.30 -7.28 0.86
N ALA A 246 12.41 -6.21 1.64
CA ALA A 246 13.62 -5.83 2.36
C ALA A 246 14.16 -6.95 3.28
N GLU A 247 13.27 -7.81 3.79
CA GLU A 247 13.64 -8.97 4.59
C GLU A 247 14.59 -9.97 3.88
N PHE A 248 14.54 -10.04 2.55
CA PHE A 248 15.42 -10.90 1.75
C PHE A 248 16.73 -10.22 1.33
N HIS A 249 16.89 -8.92 1.62
CA HIS A 249 18.04 -8.09 1.21
C HIS A 249 18.74 -7.40 2.38
N GLN A 250 18.61 -7.93 3.60
CA GLN A 250 19.21 -7.32 4.80
C GLN A 250 20.74 -7.15 4.69
N GLU A 251 21.44 -8.03 3.95
CA GLU A 251 22.89 -7.93 3.74
C GLU A 251 23.31 -6.73 2.86
N ASP A 252 22.42 -6.23 2.01
CA ASP A 252 22.68 -5.08 1.13
C ASP A 252 22.52 -3.74 1.88
N HIS A 253 21.66 -3.70 2.91
CA HIS A 253 21.48 -2.54 3.79
C HIS A 253 22.64 -2.34 4.77
N ASP A 254 23.24 -3.43 5.27
CA ASP A 254 24.41 -3.38 6.17
C ASP A 254 25.72 -2.99 5.46
N GLN A 255 25.73 -2.96 4.12
CA GLN A 255 26.87 -2.52 3.31
C GLN A 255 26.78 -1.08 2.81
N SER A 256 25.69 -0.37 3.11
CA SER A 256 25.61 1.06 2.83
C SER A 256 26.52 1.83 3.81
N PRO A 257 27.58 2.51 3.35
CA PRO A 257 28.43 3.28 4.25
C PRO A 257 27.58 4.39 4.85
N THR A 258 27.62 4.53 6.18
CA THR A 258 27.22 5.75 6.86
C THR A 258 27.88 6.94 6.16
N ALA A 259 27.07 7.69 5.42
CA ALA A 259 27.44 8.93 4.76
C ALA A 259 26.78 10.10 5.49
#